data_AF-A0A182E1J8-F1
#
_entry.id   AF-A0A182E1J8-F1
#
_cell.length_a   1.000
_cell.length_b   1.000
_cell.length_c   1.000
_cell.angle_alpha   90.00
_cell.angle_beta   90.00
_cell.angle_gamma   90.00
#
_symmetry.space_group_name_H-M   'P 1'
#
loop_
_entity.id
_entity.type
_entity.pdbx_description
1 polymer ?
#
loop_
_entity_poly.entity_id
_entity_poly.type
_entity_poly.pdbx_seq_one_letter_code
_entity_poly.pdbx_strand_id
1 'polypeptide(L)'
;ALDLNDDKYVGAIVCKLDLSRENRRRGYIAMLAVDESCRKMGIGTRLVQKAISNMQEMGCDQVVLETEVTNSDALRLYSNLGFIREKRLFRYYLNGVDAYRLKLFLTTINESLLLDPPMFLGKTQCVP
;
A
#
# COMPACT_ATOMS: atom_id res chain seq x y z
N ALA A 1 -2.26 -10.05 -14.07
CA ALA A 1 -3.67 -9.80 -14.40
C ALA A 1 -3.88 -10.31 -15.82
N LEU A 2 -4.68 -11.35 -15.96
CA LEU A 2 -5.05 -11.93 -17.26
C LEU A 2 -6.35 -11.26 -17.72
N ASP A 3 -6.35 -10.75 -18.95
CA ASP A 3 -7.59 -10.41 -19.66
C ASP A 3 -8.17 -11.70 -20.24
N LEU A 4 -9.37 -12.07 -19.82
CA LEU A 4 -10.03 -13.32 -20.21
C LEU A 4 -10.62 -13.26 -21.63
N ASN A 5 -10.79 -12.07 -22.20
CA ASN A 5 -11.34 -11.93 -23.55
C ASN A 5 -10.27 -12.19 -24.63
N ASP A 6 -9.03 -11.78 -24.37
CA ASP A 6 -7.90 -11.80 -25.32
C ASP A 6 -6.78 -12.76 -24.89
N ASP A 7 -7.00 -13.53 -23.81
CA ASP A 7 -6.03 -14.45 -23.18
C ASP A 7 -4.63 -13.84 -22.97
N LYS A 8 -4.59 -12.54 -22.65
CA LYS A 8 -3.37 -11.74 -22.59
C LYS A 8 -3.11 -11.22 -21.18
N TYR A 9 -1.86 -11.28 -20.74
CA TYR A 9 -1.45 -10.62 -19.50
C TYR A 9 -1.35 -9.10 -19.69
N VAL A 10 -2.21 -8.36 -19.00
CA VAL A 10 -2.33 -6.89 -19.09
C VAL A 10 -1.80 -6.16 -17.85
N GLY A 11 -1.23 -6.89 -16.89
CA GLY A 11 -0.58 -6.25 -15.75
C GLY A 11 0.12 -7.21 -14.82
N ALA A 12 1.12 -6.72 -14.11
CA ALA A 12 1.95 -7.48 -13.20
C ALA A 12 2.33 -6.64 -11.99
N ILE A 13 2.59 -7.32 -10.88
CA ILE A 13 3.14 -6.73 -9.65
C ILE A 13 4.25 -7.63 -9.14
N VAL A 14 5.38 -7.02 -8.78
CA VAL A 14 6.51 -7.70 -8.15
C VAL A 14 6.65 -7.13 -6.75
N CYS A 15 6.56 -8.01 -5.75
CA CYS A 15 6.73 -7.67 -4.35
C CYS A 15 7.57 -8.71 -3.62
N LYS A 16 8.15 -8.31 -2.50
CA LYS A 16 8.91 -9.19 -1.60
C LYS A 16 8.63 -8.84 -0.15
N LEU A 17 8.99 -9.78 0.73
CA LEU A 17 8.95 -9.60 2.17
C LEU A 17 10.39 -9.61 2.71
N ASP A 18 10.80 -8.52 3.33
CA ASP A 18 12.10 -8.42 4.00
C ASP A 18 11.93 -8.67 5.51
N LEU A 19 12.84 -9.44 6.10
CA LEU A 19 12.98 -9.63 7.54
C LEU A 19 14.04 -8.68 8.09
N SER A 20 13.68 -7.88 9.09
CA SER A 20 14.63 -7.07 9.85
C SER A 20 15.34 -7.90 10.93
N ARG A 21 16.45 -7.37 11.47
CA ARG A 21 17.19 -7.98 12.57
C ARG A 21 16.35 -8.14 13.85
N GLU A 22 15.32 -7.33 14.01
CA GLU A 22 14.38 -7.35 15.13
C GLU A 22 13.15 -8.25 14.86
N ASN A 23 13.24 -9.15 13.88
CA ASN A 23 12.17 -10.06 13.48
C ASN A 23 10.89 -9.37 12.97
N ARG A 24 10.94 -8.08 12.65
CA ARG A 24 9.84 -7.35 12.00
C ARG A 24 9.85 -7.61 10.50
N ARG A 25 8.68 -7.85 9.92
CA ARG A 25 8.49 -8.14 8.49
C ARG A 25 8.01 -6.89 7.76
N ARG A 26 8.73 -6.50 6.71
CA ARG A 26 8.40 -5.34 5.87
C ARG A 26 8.16 -5.78 4.44
N GLY A 27 7.01 -5.42 3.91
CA GLY A 27 6.62 -5.63 2.53
C GLY A 27 7.27 -4.57 1.64
N TYR A 28 7.67 -4.97 0.44
CA TYR A 28 8.23 -4.06 -0.55
C TYR A 28 7.59 -4.31 -1.90
N ILE A 29 7.01 -3.28 -2.51
CA ILE A 29 6.52 -3.33 -3.89
C ILE A 29 7.64 -2.79 -4.79
N ALA A 30 8.24 -3.68 -5.58
CA ALA A 30 9.36 -3.35 -6.45
C ALA A 30 8.91 -2.83 -7.82
N MET A 31 7.80 -3.34 -8.34
CA MET A 31 7.28 -2.98 -9.66
C MET A 31 5.77 -3.17 -9.71
N LEU A 32 5.09 -2.23 -10.35
CA LEU A 32 3.70 -2.35 -10.78
C LEU A 32 3.64 -1.90 -12.24
N ALA A 33 3.10 -2.75 -13.11
CA ALA A 33 2.89 -2.43 -14.51
C ALA A 33 1.46 -2.82 -14.92
N VAL A 34 0.80 -1.95 -15.67
CA VAL A 34 -0.48 -2.20 -16.32
C VAL A 34 -0.37 -1.70 -17.76
N ASP A 35 -0.77 -2.54 -18.71
CA ASP A 35 -0.87 -2.21 -20.13
C ASP A 35 -1.65 -0.91 -20.28
N GLU A 36 -1.14 0.00 -21.10
CA GLU A 36 -1.67 1.34 -21.24
C GLU A 36 -3.13 1.36 -21.68
N SER A 37 -3.52 0.44 -22.55
CA SER A 37 -4.89 0.28 -23.03
C SER A 37 -5.87 -0.17 -21.94
N CYS A 38 -5.37 -0.75 -20.84
CA CYS A 38 -6.17 -1.27 -19.72
C CYS A 38 -6.04 -0.42 -18.45
N ARG A 39 -5.39 0.75 -18.51
CA ARG A 39 -5.28 1.66 -17.36
C ARG A 39 -6.64 2.28 -17.02
N LYS A 40 -6.74 2.82 -15.80
CA LYS A 40 -7.97 3.45 -15.26
C LYS A 40 -9.17 2.51 -15.10
N MET A 41 -8.99 1.19 -15.27
CA MET A 41 -10.01 0.14 -15.01
C MET A 41 -9.86 -0.53 -13.63
N GLY A 42 -9.07 0.08 -12.73
CA GLY A 42 -8.82 -0.44 -11.38
C GLY A 42 -7.89 -1.65 -11.28
N ILE A 43 -7.25 -2.08 -12.38
CA ILE A 43 -6.33 -3.24 -12.39
C ILE A 43 -5.15 -3.03 -11.42
N GLY A 44 -4.50 -1.86 -11.48
CA GLY A 44 -3.38 -1.54 -10.60
C GLY A 44 -3.77 -1.59 -9.12
N THR A 45 -4.92 -1.03 -8.77
CA THR A 45 -5.49 -1.08 -7.41
C THR A 45 -5.67 -2.52 -6.93
N ARG A 46 -6.30 -3.38 -7.74
CA ARG A 46 -6.52 -4.80 -7.40
C ARG A 46 -5.20 -5.56 -7.22
N LEU A 47 -4.21 -5.32 -8.08
CA LEU A 47 -2.89 -5.93 -7.96
C LEU A 47 -2.19 -5.53 -6.64
N VAL A 48 -2.21 -4.23 -6.31
CA VAL A 48 -1.59 -3.73 -5.07
C VAL A 48 -2.32 -4.26 -3.84
N GLN A 49 -3.65 -4.25 -3.83
CA GLN A 49 -4.44 -4.83 -2.73
C GLN A 49 -4.12 -6.32 -2.52
N LYS A 50 -4.01 -7.10 -3.60
CA LYS A 50 -3.65 -8.52 -3.50
C LYS A 50 -2.25 -8.71 -2.93
N ALA A 51 -1.27 -7.92 -3.36
CA ALA A 51 0.07 -7.97 -2.79
C ALA A 51 0.08 -7.58 -1.30
N ILE A 52 -0.67 -6.55 -0.89
CA ILE A 52 -0.80 -6.14 0.51
C ILE A 52 -1.43 -7.26 1.35
N SER A 53 -2.55 -7.85 0.91
CA SER A 53 -3.22 -8.96 1.61
C SER A 53 -2.25 -10.12 1.84
N ASN A 54 -1.55 -10.56 0.80
CA ASN A 54 -0.59 -11.65 0.90
C ASN A 54 0.55 -11.32 1.89
N MET A 55 1.09 -10.10 1.85
CA MET A 55 2.14 -9.68 2.79
C MET A 55 1.60 -9.58 4.22
N GLN A 56 0.37 -9.12 4.40
CA GLN A 56 -0.29 -9.01 5.70
C GLN A 56 -0.56 -10.39 6.32
N GLU A 57 -1.03 -11.35 5.54
CA GLU A 57 -1.17 -12.76 5.95
C GLU A 57 0.17 -13.38 6.37
N MET A 58 1.26 -12.92 5.76
CA MET A 58 2.62 -13.25 6.17
C MET A 58 3.12 -12.40 7.36
N GLY A 59 2.26 -11.74 8.12
CA GLY A 59 2.62 -11.00 9.33
C GLY A 59 3.46 -9.75 9.08
N CYS A 60 3.25 -9.09 7.94
CA CYS A 60 3.91 -7.82 7.64
C CYS A 60 3.29 -6.64 8.41
N ASP A 61 4.13 -5.79 9.01
CA ASP A 61 3.67 -4.60 9.75
C ASP A 61 3.49 -3.37 8.84
N GLN A 62 4.18 -3.35 7.70
CA GLN A 62 4.23 -2.19 6.82
C GLN A 62 4.67 -2.55 5.40
N VAL A 63 4.07 -1.90 4.41
CA VAL A 63 4.46 -2.01 3.01
C VAL A 63 5.09 -0.71 2.56
N VAL A 64 6.24 -0.79 1.89
CA VAL A 64 6.94 0.39 1.36
C VAL A 64 7.23 0.26 -0.13
N LEU A 65 7.36 1.41 -0.79
CA LEU A 65 7.77 1.51 -2.20
C LEU A 65 8.35 2.89 -2.48
N GLU A 66 8.98 3.03 -3.63
CA GLU A 66 9.38 4.32 -4.19
C GLU A 66 8.67 4.59 -5.51
N THR A 67 8.35 5.87 -5.75
CA THR A 67 7.85 6.35 -7.03
C THR A 67 8.41 7.73 -7.33
N GLU A 68 8.60 8.06 -8.61
CA GLU A 68 9.04 9.40 -9.02
C GLU A 68 8.10 10.48 -8.49
N VAL A 69 8.66 11.61 -8.06
CA VAL A 69 7.87 12.76 -7.56
C VAL A 69 6.91 13.33 -8.62
N THR A 70 7.22 13.09 -9.90
CA THR A 70 6.46 13.51 -11.09
C THR A 70 5.38 12.50 -11.51
N ASN A 71 5.37 11.27 -10.97
CA ASN A 71 4.42 10.23 -11.35
C ASN A 71 3.08 10.42 -10.63
N SER A 72 2.29 11.39 -11.09
CA SER A 72 1.02 11.79 -10.47
C SER A 72 -0.01 10.65 -10.42
N ASP A 73 -0.04 9.77 -11.43
CA ASP A 73 -0.93 8.61 -11.46
C ASP A 73 -0.60 7.60 -10.36
N ALA A 74 0.68 7.25 -10.20
CA ALA A 74 1.13 6.36 -9.13
C ALA A 74 0.89 6.99 -7.75
N LEU A 75 1.23 8.27 -7.58
CA LEU A 75 1.03 8.98 -6.32
C LEU A 75 -0.44 8.97 -5.90
N ARG A 76 -1.37 9.21 -6.83
CA ARG A 76 -2.82 9.14 -6.58
C ARG A 76 -3.28 7.72 -6.27
N LEU A 77 -2.79 6.72 -7.01
CA LEU A 77 -3.13 5.32 -6.76
C LEU A 77 -2.75 4.91 -5.34
N TYR A 78 -1.50 5.19 -4.94
CA TYR A 78 -1.00 4.77 -3.63
C TYR A 78 -1.61 5.60 -2.49
N SER A 79 -1.84 6.91 -2.67
CA SER A 79 -2.52 7.72 -1.65
C SER A 79 -3.95 7.22 -1.40
N ASN A 80 -4.68 6.84 -2.45
CA ASN A 80 -6.03 6.30 -2.33
C ASN A 80 -6.06 4.93 -1.62
N LEU A 81 -4.94 4.22 -1.59
CA LEU A 81 -4.76 2.97 -0.84
C LEU A 81 -4.22 3.19 0.58
N GLY A 82 -4.12 4.43 1.04
CA GLY A 82 -3.67 4.77 2.39
C GLY A 82 -2.16 4.88 2.57
N PHE A 83 -1.37 4.85 1.49
CA PHE A 83 0.06 5.12 1.60
C PHE A 83 0.31 6.60 1.90
N ILE A 84 1.20 6.86 2.84
CA ILE A 84 1.69 8.19 3.16
C ILE A 84 3.09 8.41 2.59
N ARG A 85 3.46 9.68 2.35
CA ARG A 85 4.83 10.05 1.98
C ARG A 85 5.70 10.04 3.24
N GLU A 86 6.62 9.08 3.35
CA GLU A 86 7.56 9.01 4.48
C GLU A 86 8.71 9.99 4.29
N LYS A 87 9.34 9.98 3.11
CA LYS A 87 10.49 10.84 2.81
C LYS A 87 10.65 11.09 1.32
N ARG A 88 11.37 12.17 0.99
CA ARG A 88 11.87 12.45 -0.36
C ARG A 88 13.31 11.94 -0.48
N LEU A 89 13.62 11.28 -1.59
CA LEU A 89 14.93 10.75 -1.93
C LEU A 89 15.46 11.55 -3.13
N PHE A 90 16.53 12.31 -2.92
CA PHE A 90 17.11 13.16 -3.96
C PHE A 90 17.87 12.35 -5.00
N ARG A 91 17.62 12.61 -6.29
CA ARG A 91 18.27 11.94 -7.44
C ARG A 91 18.29 10.41 -7.30
N TYR A 92 17.17 9.84 -6.90
CA TYR A 92 17.05 8.40 -6.59
C TYR A 92 17.07 7.53 -7.84
N TYR A 93 16.41 7.98 -8.90
CA TYR A 93 16.38 7.27 -10.17
C TYR A 93 17.58 7.68 -11.04
N LEU A 94 17.97 6.78 -11.96
CA LEU A 94 19.12 6.98 -12.86
C LEU A 94 18.96 8.20 -13.78
N ASN A 95 17.72 8.61 -14.05
CA ASN A 95 17.38 9.83 -14.79
C ASN A 95 17.59 11.12 -13.96
N GLY A 96 18.06 11.02 -12.72
CA GLY A 96 18.27 12.14 -11.81
C GLY A 96 17.00 12.65 -11.14
N VAL A 97 15.84 12.03 -11.41
CA VAL A 97 14.56 12.42 -10.80
C VAL A 97 14.49 11.92 -9.35
N ASP A 98 13.94 12.77 -8.49
CA ASP A 98 13.70 12.44 -7.10
C ASP A 98 12.59 11.39 -6.97
N ALA A 99 12.62 10.64 -5.88
CA ALA A 99 11.54 9.74 -5.51
C ALA A 99 10.87 10.15 -4.20
N TYR A 100 9.58 9.85 -4.07
CA TYR A 100 8.97 9.70 -2.76
C TYR A 100 9.07 8.24 -2.32
N ARG A 101 9.55 8.01 -1.10
CA ARG A 101 9.28 6.76 -0.39
C ARG A 101 7.89 6.85 0.20
N LEU A 102 7.03 5.93 -0.21
CA LEU A 102 5.68 5.79 0.30
C LEU A 102 5.63 4.62 1.29
N LYS A 103 4.79 4.74 2.32
CA LYS A 103 4.61 3.72 3.34
C LYS A 103 3.13 3.54 3.68
N LEU A 104 2.69 2.30 3.80
CA LEU A 104 1.43 1.89 4.38
C LEU A 104 1.72 1.13 5.68
N PHE A 105 1.13 1.57 6.78
CA PHE A 105 1.15 0.81 8.03
C PHE A 105 -0.02 -0.17 8.04
N LEU A 106 0.27 -1.42 8.41
CA LEU A 106 -0.75 -2.45 8.57
C LEU A 106 -1.02 -2.60 10.05
N THR A 107 -2.24 -2.29 10.46
CA THR A 107 -2.71 -2.63 11.80
C THR A 107 -3.20 -4.07 11.77
N THR A 108 -2.56 -4.95 12.51
CA THR A 108 -3.25 -6.15 12.99
C THR A 108 -4.32 -5.65 13.94
N ILE A 109 -5.59 -5.72 13.54
CA ILE A 109 -6.66 -5.63 14.52
C ILE A 109 -6.46 -6.83 15.42
N ASN A 110 -5.93 -6.59 16.61
CA ASN A 110 -5.92 -7.59 17.65
C ASN A 110 -7.36 -7.66 18.14
N GLU A 111 -8.15 -8.66 17.71
CA GLU A 111 -9.53 -8.83 18.16
C GLU A 111 -9.65 -8.88 19.70
N SER A 112 -8.56 -9.25 20.39
CA SER A 112 -8.50 -9.19 21.86
C SER A 112 -8.51 -7.77 22.43
N LEU A 113 -8.09 -6.74 21.68
CA LEU A 113 -8.19 -5.33 22.07
C LEU A 113 -9.58 -4.72 21.76
N LEU A 114 -10.43 -5.42 20.99
CA LEU A 114 -11.81 -5.01 20.74
C LEU A 114 -12.79 -5.52 21.80
N LEU A 115 -12.34 -6.36 22.74
CA LEU A 115 -13.16 -6.89 23.84
C LEU A 115 -13.26 -5.97 25.05
N ASP A 116 -12.48 -4.88 25.11
CA ASP A 116 -12.66 -3.84 26.12
C ASP A 116 -13.45 -2.68 25.50
N PRO A 117 -14.76 -2.57 25.76
CA PRO A 117 -15.50 -1.38 25.34
C PRO A 117 -14.86 -0.15 26.00
N PRO A 118 -14.63 0.94 25.25
CA PRO A 118 -14.22 2.19 25.88
C PRO A 118 -15.30 2.57 26.89
N MET A 119 -14.94 2.63 28.18
CA MET A 119 -15.70 3.31 29.20
C MET A 119 -15.82 4.79 28.79
N PHE A 120 -16.82 5.12 27.98
CA PHE A 120 -17.31 6.49 27.87
C PHE A 120 -18.11 6.80 29.13
N LEU A 121 -17.39 7.16 30.20
CA LEU A 121 -17.97 7.85 31.33
C LEU A 121 -18.20 9.31 30.90
N GLY A 122 -19.41 9.62 30.47
CA GLY A 122 -19.77 10.97 30.07
C GLY A 122 -21.26 11.10 29.79
N LYS A 123 -22.06 11.21 30.86
CA LYS A 123 -23.45 11.64 30.76
C LYS A 123 -23.46 13.08 30.25
N THR A 124 -23.74 13.29 28.97
CA THR A 124 -24.28 14.58 28.50
C THR A 124 -25.73 14.67 29.00
N GLN A 125 -25.92 15.45 30.07
CA GLN A 125 -27.24 16.00 30.40
C GLN A 125 -27.65 16.92 29.24
N CYS A 126 -28.71 16.53 28.53
CA CYS A 126 -29.55 17.50 27.85
C CYS A 126 -30.26 18.32 28.93
N VAL A 127 -30.02 19.63 28.94
CA VAL A 127 -30.82 20.61 29.68
C VAL A 127 -31.66 21.34 28.60
N PRO A 128 -32.95 21.61 28.85
CA PRO A 128 -33.89 22.10 27.83
C PRO A 128 -33.51 23.43 27.18
#